data_AF-A0A5C5TUH8-F1
#
_entry.id   AF-A0A5C5TUH8-F1
#
_cell.length_a   1.000
_cell.length_b   1.000
_cell.length_c   1.000
_cell.angle_alpha   90.00
_cell.angle_beta   90.00
_cell.angle_gamma   90.00
#
_symmetry.space_group_name_H-M   'P 1'
#
loop_
_entity.id
_entity.type
_entity.pdbx_description
1 polymer ?
#
loop_
_entity_poly.entity_id
_entity_poly.type
_entity_poly.pdbx_seq_one_letter_code
_entity_poly.pdbx_strand_id
1 'polypeptide(L)'
;MKPRLRIAPVLAGLVAGAALLPALAWIGLLAPAPGRAQDPPPQPVTVQEALALVETYCGACHLVPPPDVMPKRAWPRSVDTMAELADKLRGEGFIPAEALPHIKAFYYGSAPAELPRLPYLPPSTSQVRFRAGAIGATSPTPLVTHVAAGFGSVPNDLVVSDAGRGAVLRLWQRDGKWHEQVLGEFVAPAHAQVVDLDGDGRLDVVVAEMGEMRPTGEPVGKVVVLLGEPDGSFLRRDLVEGLGRVTDVRAADLDGDGDMDLAVAVFGTNNIGAIFWMENRDGAMYRRPLVPLAGALGIEPVDLDGDGLLDLVTLVSQEHEMVLAFRNLGGGRFEQVELARAPHPMFGSTSLRAVDLDRDGDIDLLFTNGDAFDLQTDPKPYHGVQWLENLGNMEFAAHDIGRFYGAVATAVGDIDGDGDLDIVASSWVNYWRDPARHTLVWYENDGHQNFTAHGIASEPAGLTSLWLADANGDGRLDILAGAFRMDLLQEMLGMPVNEDTRPAPPKGRAKEHPRLLVFENLSRDGAP
;
A
#
# COMPACT_ATOMS: atom_id res chain seq x y z
N MET A 1 11.98 -33.77 43.90
CA MET A 1 11.69 -33.86 42.44
C MET A 1 11.99 -32.50 41.81
N LYS A 2 12.42 -32.44 40.54
CA LYS A 2 12.49 -31.18 39.77
C LYS A 2 11.46 -31.24 38.63
N PRO A 3 10.62 -30.21 38.40
CA PRO A 3 9.92 -30.10 37.13
C PRO A 3 10.94 -29.86 36.01
N ARG A 4 10.63 -30.32 34.80
CA ARG A 4 11.46 -30.11 33.60
C ARG A 4 10.76 -29.12 32.69
N LEU A 5 11.50 -28.13 32.16
CA LEU A 5 11.10 -27.44 30.94
C LEU A 5 10.86 -28.47 29.82
N ARG A 6 9.85 -28.23 29.00
CA ARG A 6 9.72 -28.83 27.68
C ARG A 6 9.85 -27.73 26.64
N ILE A 7 10.98 -27.71 25.95
CA ILE A 7 11.16 -26.99 24.69
C ILE A 7 10.98 -28.03 23.59
N ALA A 8 10.04 -27.78 22.68
CA ALA A 8 9.76 -28.59 21.50
C ALA A 8 9.27 -27.64 20.39
N PRO A 9 9.48 -27.97 19.10
CA PRO A 9 10.08 -26.98 18.20
C PRO A 9 9.08 -26.24 17.29
N VAL A 10 9.49 -25.03 16.88
CA VAL A 10 8.85 -24.24 15.84
C VAL A 10 9.28 -24.71 14.45
N LEU A 11 8.31 -24.90 13.57
CA LEU A 11 8.42 -25.01 12.11
C LEU A 11 7.29 -24.13 11.56
N ALA A 12 7.52 -22.87 11.14
CA ALA A 12 8.21 -22.41 9.92
C ALA A 12 7.34 -22.55 8.66
N GLY A 13 6.87 -21.41 8.12
CA GLY A 13 5.97 -21.30 6.94
C GLY A 13 4.79 -20.31 7.14
N LEU A 14 4.93 -19.01 7.44
CA LEU A 14 5.40 -17.89 6.58
C LEU A 14 4.38 -17.50 5.46
N VAL A 15 4.19 -16.26 4.94
CA VAL A 15 4.47 -14.81 5.25
C VAL A 15 3.79 -13.97 4.08
N ALA A 16 3.93 -12.68 3.67
CA ALA A 16 4.22 -11.32 4.22
C ALA A 16 3.78 -10.15 3.30
N GLY A 17 3.30 -9.03 3.88
CA GLY A 17 3.42 -7.65 3.38
C GLY A 17 2.47 -6.60 4.00
N ALA A 18 2.63 -5.26 3.82
CA ALA A 18 3.80 -4.53 3.27
C ALA A 18 4.03 -2.99 3.51
N ALA A 19 3.25 -2.10 4.16
CA ALA A 19 1.98 -2.18 4.91
C ALA A 19 0.82 -2.67 4.07
N LEU A 20 0.58 -2.04 2.91
CA LEU A 20 0.64 -2.54 1.52
C LEU A 20 0.57 -4.03 1.19
N LEU A 21 0.15 -4.89 2.11
CA LEU A 21 -0.82 -5.92 1.83
C LEU A 21 -1.84 -5.79 2.96
N PRO A 22 -3.12 -5.67 2.62
CA PRO A 22 -3.71 -6.94 2.25
C PRO A 22 -4.13 -7.03 0.80
N ALA A 23 -3.68 -6.09 -0.07
CA ALA A 23 -3.72 -5.99 -1.55
C ALA A 23 -3.55 -7.32 -2.33
N LEU A 24 -4.40 -8.30 -2.04
CA LEU A 24 -4.15 -9.72 -2.28
C LEU A 24 -5.38 -10.42 -2.83
N ALA A 25 -5.69 -10.00 -4.04
CA ALA A 25 -5.98 -10.96 -5.08
C ALA A 25 -4.72 -11.82 -5.24
N TRP A 26 -4.57 -12.90 -4.44
CA TRP A 26 -3.87 -14.08 -4.94
C TRP A 26 -4.93 -15.07 -5.37
N ILE A 27 -5.57 -14.77 -6.50
CA ILE A 27 -6.33 -15.78 -7.21
C ILE A 27 -5.34 -16.91 -7.63
N GLY A 28 -4.05 -16.60 -7.72
CA GLY A 28 -2.94 -17.56 -7.82
C GLY A 28 -2.74 -18.54 -6.65
N LEU A 29 -3.47 -18.44 -5.54
CA LEU A 29 -3.53 -19.48 -4.50
C LEU A 29 -4.35 -20.71 -4.90
N LEU A 30 -5.10 -20.66 -5.99
CA LEU A 30 -5.78 -21.83 -6.50
C LEU A 30 -4.75 -22.87 -6.97
N ALA A 31 -4.64 -23.96 -6.20
CA ALA A 31 -3.95 -25.16 -6.64
C ALA A 31 -4.57 -25.61 -7.97
N PRO A 32 -3.77 -25.87 -9.02
CA PRO A 32 -4.29 -26.04 -10.37
C PRO A 32 -5.30 -27.18 -10.41
N ALA A 33 -6.53 -26.87 -10.82
CA ALA A 33 -7.54 -27.89 -11.04
C ALA A 33 -7.00 -28.94 -12.03
N PRO A 34 -7.32 -30.24 -11.86
CA PRO A 34 -7.10 -31.22 -12.91
C PRO A 34 -7.89 -30.72 -14.13
N GLY A 35 -7.18 -30.38 -15.21
CA GLY A 35 -7.75 -29.62 -16.32
C GLY A 35 -9.07 -30.24 -16.80
N ARG A 36 -10.10 -29.40 -16.97
CA ARG A 36 -11.41 -29.81 -17.49
C ARG A 36 -11.19 -30.66 -18.75
N ALA A 37 -11.97 -31.73 -18.88
CA ALA A 37 -11.83 -32.67 -20.00
C ALA A 37 -11.88 -31.94 -21.34
N GLN A 38 -11.24 -32.50 -22.38
CA GLN A 38 -11.29 -31.89 -23.72
C GLN A 38 -12.70 -32.04 -24.31
N ASP A 39 -13.56 -31.09 -23.97
CA ASP A 39 -14.85 -30.86 -24.58
C ASP A 39 -14.68 -30.67 -26.11
N PRO A 40 -15.69 -31.04 -26.91
CA PRO A 40 -15.65 -30.81 -28.35
C PRO A 40 -15.43 -29.32 -28.65
N PRO A 41 -14.67 -28.96 -29.71
CA PRO A 41 -14.42 -27.56 -30.03
C PRO A 41 -15.75 -26.82 -30.22
N PRO A 42 -15.97 -25.68 -29.51
CA PRO A 42 -17.26 -24.99 -29.54
C PRO A 42 -17.53 -24.41 -30.93
N GLN A 43 -18.81 -24.15 -31.22
CA GLN A 43 -19.20 -23.60 -32.52
C GLN A 43 -18.56 -22.21 -32.71
N PRO A 44 -18.00 -21.88 -33.89
CA PRO A 44 -17.40 -20.58 -34.12
C PRO A 44 -18.42 -19.44 -33.97
N VAL A 45 -18.08 -18.45 -33.15
CA VAL A 45 -18.82 -17.20 -32.97
C VAL A 45 -18.06 -16.02 -33.58
N THR A 46 -18.75 -14.92 -33.86
CA THR A 46 -18.12 -13.66 -34.28
C THR A 46 -17.40 -12.96 -33.12
N VAL A 47 -16.55 -11.98 -33.44
CA VAL A 47 -15.87 -11.16 -32.42
C VAL A 47 -16.88 -10.37 -31.58
N GLN A 48 -17.99 -9.94 -32.16
CA GLN A 48 -19.08 -9.23 -31.49
C GLN A 48 -19.83 -10.14 -30.50
N GLU A 49 -20.10 -11.39 -30.87
CA GLU A 49 -20.69 -12.38 -29.96
C GLU A 49 -19.72 -12.75 -28.83
N ALA A 50 -18.41 -12.90 -29.14
CA ALA A 50 -17.39 -13.14 -28.11
C ALA A 50 -17.24 -11.94 -27.14
N LEU A 51 -17.34 -10.70 -27.63
CA LEU A 51 -17.36 -9.50 -26.80
C LEU A 51 -18.61 -9.44 -25.92
N ALA A 52 -19.79 -9.77 -26.45
CA ALA A 52 -21.02 -9.83 -25.64
C ALA A 52 -20.93 -10.87 -24.51
N LEU A 53 -20.24 -12.00 -24.72
CA LEU A 53 -19.92 -12.95 -23.65
C LEU A 53 -18.96 -12.34 -22.61
N VAL A 54 -17.92 -11.63 -23.05
CA VAL A 54 -16.98 -10.93 -22.16
C VAL A 54 -17.70 -9.87 -21.31
N GLU A 55 -18.55 -9.04 -21.91
CA GLU A 55 -19.37 -8.04 -21.20
C GLU A 55 -20.32 -8.72 -20.20
N THR A 56 -21.00 -9.80 -20.61
CA THR A 56 -21.95 -10.53 -19.75
C THR A 56 -21.29 -11.20 -18.54
N TYR A 57 -20.10 -11.80 -18.70
CA TYR A 57 -19.49 -12.62 -17.64
C TYR A 57 -18.34 -11.92 -16.90
N CYS A 58 -17.51 -11.12 -17.59
CA CYS A 58 -16.44 -10.35 -16.93
C CYS A 58 -16.95 -9.01 -16.38
N GLY A 59 -18.03 -8.44 -16.93
CA GLY A 59 -18.64 -7.20 -16.46
C GLY A 59 -19.60 -7.36 -15.26
N ALA A 60 -19.80 -8.59 -14.77
CA ALA A 60 -20.83 -8.93 -13.78
C ALA A 60 -20.38 -8.82 -12.30
N CYS A 61 -19.11 -8.48 -12.06
CA CYS A 61 -18.55 -8.25 -10.72
C CYS A 61 -17.78 -6.92 -10.67
N HIS A 62 -17.03 -6.60 -11.73
CA HIS A 62 -16.19 -5.41 -11.85
C HIS A 62 -16.24 -4.84 -13.28
N LEU A 63 -15.58 -3.71 -13.54
CA LEU A 63 -15.41 -3.19 -14.91
C LEU A 63 -14.74 -4.23 -15.82
N VAL A 64 -15.14 -4.29 -17.09
CA VAL A 64 -14.54 -5.21 -18.08
C VAL A 64 -13.08 -4.79 -18.33
N PRO A 65 -12.07 -5.63 -18.04
CA PRO A 65 -10.67 -5.24 -18.21
C PRO A 65 -10.29 -5.17 -19.70
N PRO A 66 -9.66 -4.08 -20.18
CA PRO A 66 -9.20 -3.97 -21.56
C PRO A 66 -8.16 -5.05 -21.92
N PRO A 67 -8.18 -5.65 -23.14
CA PRO A 67 -7.26 -6.73 -23.50
C PRO A 67 -5.76 -6.39 -23.43
N ASP A 68 -5.41 -5.11 -23.43
CA ASP A 68 -4.04 -4.60 -23.42
C ASP A 68 -3.44 -4.37 -22.02
N VAL A 69 -4.20 -4.53 -20.93
CA VAL A 69 -3.64 -4.49 -19.56
C VAL A 69 -2.72 -5.68 -19.25
N MET A 70 -2.84 -6.77 -20.02
CA MET A 70 -2.03 -7.98 -19.89
C MET A 70 -1.52 -8.48 -21.26
N PRO A 71 -0.34 -9.12 -21.30
CA PRO A 71 0.16 -9.79 -22.51
C PRO A 71 -0.65 -11.07 -22.79
N LYS A 72 -0.83 -11.42 -24.08
CA LYS A 72 -1.66 -12.57 -24.51
C LYS A 72 -1.31 -13.91 -23.86
N ARG A 73 -0.08 -14.09 -23.36
CA ARG A 73 0.33 -15.30 -22.60
C ARG A 73 -0.45 -15.52 -21.30
N ALA A 74 -0.89 -14.44 -20.65
CA ALA A 74 -1.47 -14.49 -19.30
C ALA A 74 -2.99 -14.76 -19.35
N TRP A 75 -3.68 -14.07 -20.27
CA TRP A 75 -5.14 -14.08 -20.40
C TRP A 75 -5.82 -15.45 -20.30
N PRO A 76 -5.35 -16.54 -20.95
CA PRO A 76 -5.99 -17.84 -20.81
C PRO A 76 -6.05 -18.35 -19.36
N ARG A 77 -4.97 -18.16 -18.60
CA ARG A 77 -4.90 -18.51 -17.17
C ARG A 77 -5.73 -17.52 -16.34
N SER A 78 -5.66 -16.22 -16.63
CA SER A 78 -6.44 -15.21 -15.91
C SER A 78 -7.94 -15.51 -16.00
N VAL A 79 -8.44 -15.82 -17.19
CA VAL A 79 -9.85 -16.20 -17.42
C VAL A 79 -10.23 -17.51 -16.72
N ASP A 80 -9.37 -18.54 -16.71
CA ASP A 80 -9.62 -19.77 -15.93
C ASP A 80 -9.74 -19.47 -14.43
N THR A 81 -8.78 -18.73 -13.88
CA THR A 81 -8.70 -18.52 -12.42
C THR A 81 -9.80 -17.57 -11.93
N MET A 82 -10.24 -16.60 -12.76
CA MET A 82 -11.42 -15.77 -12.50
C MET A 82 -12.72 -16.56 -12.56
N ALA A 83 -12.86 -17.52 -13.49
CA ALA A 83 -14.02 -18.41 -13.53
C ALA A 83 -14.09 -19.30 -12.28
N GLU A 84 -12.97 -19.88 -11.84
CA GLU A 84 -12.90 -20.66 -10.60
C GLU A 84 -13.17 -19.82 -9.34
N LEU A 85 -12.85 -18.51 -9.34
CA LEU A 85 -13.20 -17.59 -8.26
C LEU A 85 -14.71 -17.29 -8.27
N ALA A 86 -15.29 -16.96 -9.43
CA ALA A 86 -16.72 -16.68 -9.55
C ALA A 86 -17.58 -17.90 -9.18
N ASP A 87 -17.18 -19.10 -9.61
CA ASP A 87 -17.82 -20.38 -9.25
C ASP A 87 -17.81 -20.58 -7.72
N LYS A 88 -16.74 -20.17 -7.02
CA LYS A 88 -16.64 -20.24 -5.55
C LYS A 88 -17.46 -19.19 -4.82
N LEU A 89 -17.43 -17.93 -5.28
CA LEU A 89 -18.16 -16.82 -4.66
C LEU A 89 -19.68 -16.99 -4.79
N ARG A 90 -20.16 -17.57 -5.89
CA ARG A 90 -21.58 -17.80 -6.16
C ARG A 90 -22.07 -19.18 -5.71
N GLY A 91 -21.17 -20.15 -5.54
CA GLY A 91 -21.50 -21.54 -5.14
C GLY A 91 -22.08 -22.41 -6.26
N GLU A 92 -22.14 -21.88 -7.48
CA GLU A 92 -22.60 -22.54 -8.71
C GLU A 92 -21.76 -22.10 -9.91
N GLY A 93 -21.76 -22.89 -10.98
CA GLY A 93 -20.96 -22.60 -12.18
C GLY A 93 -21.44 -21.34 -12.91
N PHE A 94 -20.68 -20.25 -12.82
CA PHE A 94 -21.10 -18.93 -13.27
C PHE A 94 -20.84 -18.68 -14.76
N ILE A 95 -19.68 -19.12 -15.27
CA ILE A 95 -19.30 -18.97 -16.68
C ILE A 95 -19.51 -20.31 -17.39
N PRO A 96 -20.43 -20.42 -18.37
CA PRO A 96 -20.70 -21.66 -19.09
C PRO A 96 -19.45 -22.21 -19.79
N ALA A 97 -19.33 -23.54 -19.84
CA ALA A 97 -18.17 -24.22 -20.40
C ALA A 97 -17.99 -23.94 -21.91
N GLU A 98 -19.09 -23.69 -22.62
CA GLU A 98 -19.14 -23.26 -24.01
C GLU A 98 -18.71 -21.79 -24.22
N ALA A 99 -18.91 -20.92 -23.23
CA ALA A 99 -18.54 -19.49 -23.33
C ALA A 99 -17.05 -19.26 -23.04
N LEU A 100 -16.48 -20.02 -22.11
CA LEU A 100 -15.12 -19.84 -21.60
C LEU A 100 -14.03 -19.86 -22.70
N PRO A 101 -14.06 -20.73 -23.74
CA PRO A 101 -13.07 -20.70 -24.83
C PRO A 101 -13.20 -19.46 -25.71
N HIS A 102 -14.40 -18.91 -25.90
CA HIS A 102 -14.61 -17.69 -26.69
C HIS A 102 -14.10 -16.45 -25.97
N ILE A 103 -14.34 -16.35 -24.66
CA ILE A 103 -13.76 -15.31 -23.78
C ILE A 103 -12.23 -15.36 -23.86
N LYS A 104 -11.62 -16.54 -23.70
CA LYS A 104 -10.16 -16.72 -23.85
C LYS A 104 -9.66 -16.35 -25.23
N ALA A 105 -10.38 -16.73 -26.30
CA ALA A 105 -9.98 -16.45 -27.68
C ALA A 105 -10.05 -14.94 -28.01
N PHE A 106 -11.06 -14.23 -27.51
CA PHE A 106 -11.16 -12.77 -27.61
C PHE A 106 -9.94 -12.11 -26.97
N TYR A 107 -9.68 -12.39 -25.69
CA TYR A 107 -8.56 -11.77 -24.97
C TYR A 107 -7.20 -12.15 -25.58
N TYR A 108 -6.96 -13.45 -25.83
CA TYR A 108 -5.71 -13.90 -26.45
C TYR A 108 -5.48 -13.29 -27.85
N GLY A 109 -6.55 -13.13 -28.63
CA GLY A 109 -6.50 -12.50 -29.95
C GLY A 109 -6.17 -11.01 -29.89
N SER A 110 -6.92 -10.26 -29.10
CA SER A 110 -6.87 -8.79 -29.00
C SER A 110 -5.68 -8.26 -28.20
N ALA A 111 -5.17 -9.01 -27.21
CA ALA A 111 -4.07 -8.58 -26.36
C ALA A 111 -2.72 -8.45 -27.12
N PRO A 112 -1.79 -7.59 -26.67
CA PRO A 112 -0.44 -7.52 -27.24
C PRO A 112 0.39 -8.78 -26.94
N ALA A 113 1.53 -8.95 -27.61
CA ALA A 113 2.46 -10.05 -27.31
C ALA A 113 3.19 -9.84 -25.98
N GLU A 114 3.68 -8.62 -25.77
CA GLU A 114 4.29 -8.09 -24.55
C GLU A 114 3.66 -6.73 -24.24
N LEU A 115 3.66 -6.31 -22.97
CA LEU A 115 3.30 -4.94 -22.61
C LEU A 115 4.38 -3.96 -23.16
N PRO A 116 4.00 -2.74 -23.57
CA PRO A 116 4.99 -1.74 -23.97
C PRO A 116 5.92 -1.40 -22.80
N ARG A 117 7.19 -1.13 -23.09
CA ARG A 117 8.14 -0.67 -22.07
C ARG A 117 8.08 0.84 -21.92
N LEU A 118 8.00 1.31 -20.67
CA LEU A 118 8.18 2.72 -20.36
C LEU A 118 9.56 3.20 -20.84
N PRO A 119 9.69 4.47 -21.25
CA PRO A 119 10.99 5.07 -21.53
C PRO A 119 11.91 4.99 -20.30
N TYR A 120 13.19 5.29 -20.50
CA TYR A 120 14.09 5.62 -19.40
C TYR A 120 13.92 7.10 -19.07
N LEU A 121 14.08 7.47 -17.79
CA LEU A 121 14.23 8.87 -17.43
C LEU A 121 15.53 9.41 -18.07
N PRO A 122 15.56 10.69 -18.48
CA PRO A 122 16.82 11.33 -18.87
C PRO A 122 17.77 11.41 -17.67
N PRO A 123 19.09 11.52 -17.89
CA PRO A 123 20.03 11.83 -16.81
C PRO A 123 19.64 13.17 -16.15
N SER A 124 19.39 13.18 -14.84
CA SER A 124 18.92 14.37 -14.10
C SER A 124 19.87 15.57 -14.26
N THR A 125 19.31 16.68 -14.76
CA THR A 125 19.99 17.97 -14.94
C THR A 125 19.91 18.89 -13.72
N SER A 126 18.96 18.65 -12.81
CA SER A 126 18.80 19.38 -11.55
C SER A 126 20.07 19.37 -10.71
N GLN A 127 20.22 20.32 -9.77
CA GLN A 127 21.39 20.34 -8.86
C GLN A 127 21.21 19.46 -7.62
N VAL A 128 19.98 19.04 -7.31
CA VAL A 128 19.70 18.15 -6.17
C VAL A 128 20.39 16.80 -6.34
N ARG A 129 21.07 16.33 -5.29
CA ARG A 129 21.80 15.05 -5.30
C ARG A 129 21.67 14.36 -3.96
N PHE A 130 21.38 13.06 -3.98
CA PHE A 130 21.19 12.27 -2.78
C PHE A 130 22.35 11.32 -2.48
N ARG A 131 22.58 11.01 -1.19
CA ARG A 131 23.51 9.96 -0.73
C ARG A 131 22.78 8.92 0.10
N ALA A 132 22.69 7.70 -0.43
CA ALA A 132 22.10 6.57 0.30
C ALA A 132 22.97 6.13 1.49
N GLY A 133 22.36 5.96 2.65
CA GLY A 133 22.89 5.33 3.86
C GLY A 133 21.88 4.36 4.47
N ALA A 134 22.33 3.35 5.20
CA ALA A 134 21.47 2.41 5.92
C ALA A 134 21.35 2.81 7.39
N ILE A 135 20.14 2.72 7.97
CA ILE A 135 19.88 3.08 9.37
C ILE A 135 19.29 1.90 10.15
N GLY A 136 19.60 1.83 11.45
CA GLY A 136 19.21 0.71 12.32
C GLY A 136 19.87 -0.63 11.96
N ALA A 137 19.30 -1.72 12.50
CA ALA A 137 19.78 -3.09 12.20
C ALA A 137 19.34 -3.60 10.81
N THR A 138 20.14 -4.49 10.22
CA THR A 138 19.81 -5.24 9.00
C THR A 138 18.85 -6.42 9.27
N SER A 139 18.29 -7.02 8.20
CA SER A 139 17.43 -8.21 8.28
C SER A 139 17.67 -9.14 7.08
N PRO A 140 17.61 -10.48 7.23
CA PRO A 140 17.59 -11.40 6.09
C PRO A 140 16.38 -11.16 5.17
N THR A 141 15.28 -10.67 5.73
CA THR A 141 14.00 -10.42 5.05
C THR A 141 13.48 -9.07 5.56
N PRO A 142 13.91 -7.95 4.95
CA PRO A 142 13.40 -6.63 5.30
C PRO A 142 11.95 -6.53 4.82
N LEU A 143 11.07 -6.24 5.77
CA LEU A 143 9.62 -6.22 5.62
C LEU A 143 9.05 -5.05 6.43
N VAL A 144 9.65 -3.86 6.27
CA VAL A 144 9.16 -2.62 6.90
C VAL A 144 7.86 -2.21 6.23
N THR A 145 6.83 -2.00 7.03
CA THR A 145 5.47 -1.76 6.56
C THR A 145 5.13 -0.28 6.55
N HIS A 146 5.46 0.44 7.62
CA HIS A 146 5.15 1.87 7.78
C HIS A 146 6.29 2.63 8.46
N VAL A 147 6.45 3.91 8.11
CA VAL A 147 7.39 4.88 8.71
C VAL A 147 6.65 6.22 8.82
N ALA A 148 6.54 6.78 10.03
CA ALA A 148 5.94 8.09 10.25
C ALA A 148 6.59 8.83 11.45
N ALA A 149 6.15 10.07 11.68
CA ALA A 149 6.49 10.84 12.88
C ALA A 149 6.27 10.03 14.18
N GLY A 150 7.26 10.09 15.06
CA GLY A 150 7.24 9.48 16.38
C GLY A 150 6.82 10.47 17.47
N PHE A 151 7.49 10.41 18.62
CA PHE A 151 7.06 11.10 19.84
C PHE A 151 7.41 12.61 19.90
N GLY A 152 7.97 13.19 18.82
CA GLY A 152 8.35 14.61 18.73
C GLY A 152 9.38 15.10 19.78
N SER A 153 9.89 14.22 20.63
CA SER A 153 10.64 14.59 21.85
C SER A 153 12.13 14.89 21.60
N VAL A 154 12.60 14.59 20.38
CA VAL A 154 13.96 14.78 19.87
C VAL A 154 13.89 14.99 18.35
N PRO A 155 14.95 15.51 17.70
CA PRO A 155 15.02 15.53 16.24
C PRO A 155 14.91 14.12 15.65
N ASN A 156 14.21 14.01 14.53
CA ASN A 156 14.07 12.77 13.75
C ASN A 156 13.50 11.58 14.56
N ASP A 157 12.59 11.88 15.49
CA ASP A 157 11.78 10.90 16.25
C ASP A 157 10.73 10.27 15.33
N LEU A 158 10.73 8.96 15.18
CA LEU A 158 9.96 8.20 14.21
C LEU A 158 9.31 6.96 14.84
N VAL A 159 8.10 6.63 14.40
CA VAL A 159 7.48 5.31 14.62
C VAL A 159 7.62 4.48 13.35
N VAL A 160 8.00 3.21 13.50
CA VAL A 160 8.20 2.28 12.38
C VAL A 160 7.55 0.94 12.68
N SER A 161 6.68 0.49 11.77
CA SER A 161 6.14 -0.87 11.78
C SER A 161 7.08 -1.78 10.99
N ASP A 162 7.59 -2.83 11.64
CA ASP A 162 8.48 -3.82 11.02
C ASP A 162 7.92 -5.23 11.24
N ALA A 163 7.19 -5.69 10.24
CA ALA A 163 6.55 -6.99 10.23
C ALA A 163 7.49 -8.16 9.87
N GLY A 164 8.75 -7.88 9.51
CA GLY A 164 9.81 -8.88 9.40
C GLY A 164 10.50 -9.16 10.74
N ARG A 165 10.52 -8.16 11.61
CA ARG A 165 10.93 -8.28 13.02
C ARG A 165 9.78 -8.66 13.95
N GLY A 166 8.54 -8.43 13.54
CA GLY A 166 7.33 -8.67 14.36
C GLY A 166 7.19 -7.63 15.47
N ALA A 167 7.47 -6.36 15.18
CA ALA A 167 7.53 -5.30 16.18
C ALA A 167 7.11 -3.93 15.62
N VAL A 168 6.59 -3.08 16.51
CA VAL A 168 6.58 -1.64 16.31
C VAL A 168 7.75 -1.03 17.06
N LEU A 169 8.46 -0.14 16.38
CA LEU A 169 9.75 0.40 16.76
C LEU A 169 9.68 1.91 16.88
N ARG A 170 10.44 2.47 17.81
CA ARG A 170 10.83 3.87 17.78
C ARG A 170 12.23 3.98 17.23
N LEU A 171 12.45 4.86 16.27
CA LEU A 171 13.79 5.29 15.88
C LEU A 171 13.95 6.78 16.16
N TRP A 172 15.15 7.21 16.54
CA TRP A 172 15.43 8.63 16.73
C TRP A 172 16.91 8.92 16.53
N GLN A 173 17.22 10.20 16.33
CA GLN A 173 18.60 10.67 16.24
C GLN A 173 19.05 11.32 17.55
N ARG A 174 20.30 11.06 17.94
CA ARG A 174 20.97 11.72 19.07
C ARG A 174 22.47 11.75 18.84
N ASP A 175 23.12 12.87 19.14
CA ASP A 175 24.58 13.03 19.05
C ASP A 175 25.14 12.59 17.66
N GLY A 176 24.39 12.88 16.59
CA GLY A 176 24.70 12.49 15.20
C GLY A 176 24.51 11.00 14.87
N LYS A 177 23.77 10.23 15.67
CA LYS A 177 23.61 8.77 15.52
C LYS A 177 22.16 8.35 15.64
N TRP A 178 21.81 7.31 14.87
CA TRP A 178 20.52 6.64 14.97
C TRP A 178 20.47 5.67 16.15
N HIS A 179 19.37 5.71 16.87
CA HIS A 179 18.99 4.81 17.94
C HIS A 179 17.67 4.11 17.58
N GLU A 180 17.45 2.91 18.14
CA GLU A 180 16.27 2.08 17.90
C GLU A 180 15.80 1.44 19.21
N GLN A 181 14.50 1.46 19.48
CA GLN A 181 13.84 0.83 20.61
C GLN A 181 12.62 0.03 20.13
N VAL A 182 12.40 -1.16 20.68
CA VAL A 182 11.14 -1.89 20.51
C VAL A 182 10.10 -1.30 21.46
N LEU A 183 8.93 -0.94 20.94
CA LEU A 183 7.79 -0.45 21.72
C LEU A 183 6.86 -1.60 22.11
N GLY A 184 6.64 -2.54 21.18
CA GLY A 184 5.90 -3.77 21.42
C GLY A 184 6.14 -4.83 20.34
N GLU A 185 5.79 -6.07 20.66
CA GLU A 185 5.78 -7.22 19.73
C GLU A 185 4.38 -7.41 19.13
N PHE A 186 4.30 -7.69 17.83
CA PHE A 186 3.07 -7.72 17.03
C PHE A 186 3.20 -8.73 15.88
N VAL A 187 2.11 -9.42 15.52
CA VAL A 187 2.08 -10.27 14.33
C VAL A 187 1.65 -9.43 13.13
N ALA A 188 2.62 -9.13 12.27
CA ALA A 188 2.41 -8.33 11.06
C ALA A 188 1.80 -6.92 11.32
N PRO A 189 2.45 -6.04 12.09
CA PRO A 189 2.00 -4.65 12.21
C PRO A 189 2.00 -3.98 10.83
N ALA A 190 0.86 -3.47 10.39
CA ALA A 190 0.67 -2.80 9.10
C ALA A 190 0.98 -1.31 9.24
N HIS A 191 0.24 -0.63 10.08
CA HIS A 191 0.33 0.80 10.37
C HIS A 191 0.54 1.05 11.87
N ALA A 192 1.13 2.20 12.21
CA ALA A 192 1.25 2.67 13.59
C ALA A 192 1.26 4.22 13.63
N GLN A 193 0.47 4.81 14.53
CA GLN A 193 0.40 6.24 14.80
C GLN A 193 0.68 6.53 16.28
N VAL A 194 1.38 7.62 16.56
CA VAL A 194 1.58 8.17 17.91
C VAL A 194 0.51 9.22 18.19
N VAL A 195 -0.21 9.10 19.31
CA VAL A 195 -1.32 9.98 19.70
C VAL A 195 -1.59 9.85 21.21
N ASP A 196 -2.15 10.85 21.87
CA ASP A 196 -2.71 10.73 23.22
C ASP A 196 -4.15 10.22 23.08
N LEU A 197 -4.41 8.94 23.39
CA LEU A 197 -5.70 8.28 23.12
C LEU A 197 -6.64 8.29 24.33
N ASP A 198 -6.10 8.22 25.55
CA ASP A 198 -6.89 8.27 26.80
C ASP A 198 -6.95 9.66 27.48
N GLY A 199 -6.32 10.67 26.85
CA GLY A 199 -6.49 12.09 27.18
C GLY A 199 -5.68 12.54 28.40
N ASP A 200 -4.68 11.76 28.82
CA ASP A 200 -3.97 11.97 30.09
C ASP A 200 -2.65 12.76 29.97
N GLY A 201 -2.31 13.20 28.75
CA GLY A 201 -1.14 14.02 28.45
C GLY A 201 0.12 13.23 28.13
N ARG A 202 0.02 11.91 27.94
CA ARG A 202 1.11 11.04 27.45
C ARG A 202 0.77 10.54 26.05
N LEU A 203 1.82 10.19 25.30
CA LEU A 203 1.69 9.69 23.94
C LEU A 203 1.70 8.17 23.92
N ASP A 204 0.62 7.62 23.40
CA ASP A 204 0.38 6.20 23.13
C ASP A 204 0.84 5.84 21.71
N VAL A 205 0.72 4.56 21.36
CA VAL A 205 0.85 4.09 19.97
C VAL A 205 -0.32 3.21 19.59
N VAL A 206 -1.13 3.64 18.62
CA VAL A 206 -2.21 2.83 18.04
C VAL A 206 -1.68 2.09 16.81
N VAL A 207 -1.99 0.80 16.71
CA VAL A 207 -1.38 -0.13 15.75
C VAL A 207 -2.45 -0.96 15.04
N ALA A 208 -2.40 -0.96 13.71
CA ALA A 208 -3.11 -1.94 12.90
C ALA A 208 -2.31 -3.25 12.89
N GLU A 209 -2.74 -4.24 13.66
CA GLU A 209 -2.12 -5.56 13.66
C GLU A 209 -2.84 -6.42 12.61
N MET A 210 -2.16 -6.70 11.50
CA MET A 210 -2.71 -7.46 10.39
C MET A 210 -3.01 -8.91 10.77
N GLY A 211 -2.38 -9.42 11.84
CA GLY A 211 -2.60 -10.74 12.43
C GLY A 211 -1.92 -11.86 11.65
N GLU A 212 -1.91 -11.77 10.33
CA GLU A 212 -1.02 -12.56 9.50
C GLU A 212 -0.45 -11.80 8.32
N MET A 213 0.76 -12.23 8.00
CA MET A 213 1.53 -11.75 6.87
C MET A 213 1.09 -12.45 5.55
N ARG A 214 0.48 -13.64 5.63
CA ARG A 214 0.00 -14.42 4.48
C ARG A 214 -1.38 -13.92 3.99
N PRO A 215 -1.74 -14.12 2.72
CA PRO A 215 -3.13 -14.18 2.29
C PRO A 215 -3.92 -15.38 2.83
N THR A 216 -4.85 -15.13 3.76
CA THR A 216 -6.04 -15.97 3.93
C THR A 216 -7.29 -15.08 4.10
N GLY A 217 -8.45 -15.73 4.27
CA GLY A 217 -9.70 -15.12 4.73
C GLY A 217 -10.01 -15.45 6.19
N GLU A 218 -9.00 -15.75 7.01
CA GLU A 218 -9.17 -16.00 8.44
C GLU A 218 -9.25 -14.67 9.23
N PRO A 219 -10.15 -14.53 10.21
CA PRO A 219 -10.34 -13.31 10.98
C PRO A 219 -9.30 -13.20 12.11
N VAL A 220 -8.03 -12.97 11.74
CA VAL A 220 -6.90 -12.88 12.69
C VAL A 220 -6.41 -11.46 12.97
N GLY A 221 -6.90 -10.46 12.24
CA GLY A 221 -6.50 -9.06 12.40
C GLY A 221 -7.06 -8.40 13.67
N LYS A 222 -6.40 -7.34 14.12
CA LYS A 222 -6.72 -6.59 15.34
C LYS A 222 -6.42 -5.10 15.22
N VAL A 223 -7.10 -4.30 16.04
CA VAL A 223 -6.65 -2.96 16.42
C VAL A 223 -6.12 -3.03 17.85
N VAL A 224 -4.90 -2.54 18.08
CA VAL A 224 -4.18 -2.66 19.34
C VAL A 224 -3.61 -1.29 19.72
N VAL A 225 -3.64 -0.94 21.00
CA VAL A 225 -2.96 0.24 21.53
C VAL A 225 -1.85 -0.16 22.51
N LEU A 226 -0.75 0.59 22.47
CA LEU A 226 0.28 0.66 23.50
C LEU A 226 0.06 1.95 24.29
N LEU A 227 -0.61 1.87 25.44
CA LEU A 227 -0.83 3.06 26.27
C LEU A 227 0.46 3.43 27.01
N GLY A 228 0.88 4.69 26.97
CA GLY A 228 2.11 5.15 27.61
C GLY A 228 1.95 5.20 29.14
N GLU A 229 2.86 4.58 29.88
CA GLU A 229 2.84 4.57 31.35
C GLU A 229 3.77 5.65 31.94
N PRO A 230 3.53 6.17 33.16
CA PRO A 230 4.34 7.24 33.77
C PRO A 230 5.82 6.92 34.02
N ASP A 231 6.25 5.66 33.88
CA ASP A 231 7.65 5.25 33.95
C ASP A 231 8.35 5.15 32.57
N GLY A 232 7.62 5.44 31.48
CA GLY A 232 8.10 5.32 30.11
C GLY A 232 8.00 3.91 29.51
N SER A 233 7.30 3.00 30.17
CA SER A 233 6.87 1.72 29.59
C SER A 233 5.53 1.86 28.86
N PHE A 234 5.02 0.75 28.30
CA PHE A 234 3.75 0.71 27.56
C PHE A 234 2.86 -0.45 28.00
N LEU A 235 1.58 -0.16 28.22
CA LEU A 235 0.52 -1.14 28.48
C LEU A 235 -0.21 -1.52 27.18
N ARG A 236 0.11 -2.70 26.62
CA ARG A 236 -0.57 -3.24 25.43
C ARG A 236 -2.02 -3.65 25.77
N ARG A 237 -3.00 -3.08 25.06
CA ARG A 237 -4.43 -3.49 25.08
C ARG A 237 -4.92 -3.77 23.67
N ASP A 238 -5.60 -4.89 23.46
CA ASP A 238 -6.27 -5.21 22.20
C ASP A 238 -7.66 -4.55 22.25
N LEU A 239 -7.90 -3.58 21.36
CA LEU A 239 -9.14 -2.80 21.34
C LEU A 239 -10.25 -3.58 20.60
N VAL A 240 -9.90 -4.18 19.47
CA VAL A 240 -10.79 -5.09 18.72
C VAL A 240 -9.96 -6.25 18.17
N GLU A 241 -10.49 -7.47 18.33
CA GLU A 241 -9.95 -8.71 17.77
C GLU A 241 -10.95 -9.35 16.79
N GLY A 242 -10.51 -10.33 16.00
CA GLY A 242 -11.39 -11.10 15.13
C GLY A 242 -11.81 -10.36 13.86
N LEU A 243 -10.97 -9.43 13.40
CA LEU A 243 -11.16 -8.71 12.14
C LEU A 243 -10.50 -9.46 10.99
N GLY A 244 -10.89 -9.14 9.75
CA GLY A 244 -10.00 -9.36 8.62
C GLY A 244 -8.67 -8.62 8.79
N ARG A 245 -7.75 -8.81 7.85
CA ARG A 245 -6.42 -8.19 7.90
C ARG A 245 -6.56 -6.66 7.91
N VAL A 246 -6.24 -6.05 9.06
CA VAL A 246 -6.31 -4.60 9.31
C VAL A 246 -5.11 -3.94 8.65
N THR A 247 -5.34 -2.84 7.94
CA THR A 247 -4.34 -2.21 7.06
C THR A 247 -3.81 -0.94 7.68
N ASP A 248 -4.72 -0.17 8.25
CA ASP A 248 -4.55 1.18 8.71
C ASP A 248 -5.52 1.47 9.85
N VAL A 249 -5.09 2.36 10.73
CA VAL A 249 -5.87 2.90 11.83
C VAL A 249 -5.37 4.32 12.08
N ARG A 250 -6.28 5.29 12.06
CA ARG A 250 -5.99 6.70 12.35
C ARG A 250 -6.81 7.19 13.54
N ALA A 251 -6.19 8.01 14.38
CA ALA A 251 -6.85 8.71 15.46
C ALA A 251 -7.20 10.16 15.07
N ALA A 252 -8.42 10.58 15.41
CA ALA A 252 -9.00 11.91 15.20
C ALA A 252 -10.26 12.06 16.07
N ASP A 253 -10.73 13.30 16.29
CA ASP A 253 -12.09 13.57 16.78
C ASP A 253 -13.05 13.49 15.57
N LEU A 254 -13.94 12.50 15.52
CA LEU A 254 -14.77 12.21 14.34
C LEU A 254 -16.25 12.58 14.53
N ASP A 255 -16.70 12.87 15.75
CA ASP A 255 -18.06 13.36 16.00
C ASP A 255 -18.18 14.76 16.63
N GLY A 256 -17.08 15.33 17.13
CA GLY A 256 -16.94 16.71 17.59
C GLY A 256 -17.11 16.89 19.09
N ASP A 257 -16.98 15.83 19.90
CA ASP A 257 -17.12 15.89 21.37
C ASP A 257 -15.82 16.22 22.12
N GLY A 258 -14.67 16.00 21.48
CA GLY A 258 -13.34 16.40 21.94
C GLY A 258 -12.45 15.29 22.52
N ASP A 259 -12.87 14.02 22.51
CA ASP A 259 -11.95 12.88 22.70
C ASP A 259 -11.44 12.30 21.35
N MET A 260 -10.57 11.27 21.41
CA MET A 260 -9.96 10.67 20.21
C MET A 260 -10.63 9.35 19.82
N ASP A 261 -11.34 9.37 18.71
CA ASP A 261 -11.88 8.20 18.01
C ASP A 261 -10.80 7.47 17.19
N LEU A 262 -11.16 6.31 16.63
CA LEU A 262 -10.31 5.56 15.71
C LEU A 262 -11.02 5.17 14.40
N ALA A 263 -10.59 5.75 13.28
CA ALA A 263 -10.94 5.28 11.94
C ALA A 263 -10.13 4.02 11.57
N VAL A 264 -10.75 3.01 10.96
CA VAL A 264 -10.14 1.69 10.72
C VAL A 264 -10.44 1.18 9.31
N ALA A 265 -9.38 0.82 8.57
CA ALA A 265 -9.47 0.14 7.28
C ALA A 265 -9.16 -1.36 7.45
N VAL A 266 -10.11 -2.22 7.05
CA VAL A 266 -9.96 -3.67 7.05
C VAL A 266 -10.24 -4.22 5.67
N PHE A 267 -9.22 -4.78 5.03
CA PHE A 267 -9.32 -5.26 3.65
C PHE A 267 -10.12 -6.55 3.48
N GLY A 268 -10.00 -7.45 4.47
CA GLY A 268 -10.45 -8.85 4.51
C GLY A 268 -11.10 -9.46 3.25
N THR A 269 -10.42 -10.44 2.62
CA THR A 269 -11.01 -11.27 1.55
C THR A 269 -12.25 -12.04 2.05
N ASN A 270 -13.05 -12.63 1.15
CA ASN A 270 -14.20 -13.47 1.50
C ASN A 270 -15.25 -12.80 2.41
N ASN A 271 -15.53 -11.51 2.20
CA ASN A 271 -16.52 -10.71 2.95
C ASN A 271 -16.20 -10.48 4.44
N ILE A 272 -14.94 -10.60 4.88
CA ILE A 272 -14.50 -10.16 6.22
C ILE A 272 -13.74 -8.82 6.24
N GLY A 273 -13.76 -8.11 5.11
CA GLY A 273 -13.35 -6.71 4.98
C GLY A 273 -14.47 -5.75 5.42
N ALA A 274 -14.07 -4.59 5.92
CA ALA A 274 -14.97 -3.50 6.30
C ALA A 274 -14.19 -2.19 6.46
N ILE A 275 -14.89 -1.08 6.24
CA ILE A 275 -14.47 0.23 6.70
C ILE A 275 -15.40 0.65 7.85
N PHE A 276 -14.82 1.13 8.94
CA PHE A 276 -15.57 1.56 10.12
C PHE A 276 -14.75 2.54 10.96
N TRP A 277 -15.40 3.31 11.81
CA TRP A 277 -14.74 4.01 12.91
C TRP A 277 -15.11 3.37 14.25
N MET A 278 -14.45 3.78 15.32
CA MET A 278 -14.72 3.34 16.68
C MET A 278 -14.88 4.61 17.52
N GLU A 279 -16.11 4.82 17.99
CA GLU A 279 -16.46 5.97 18.81
C GLU A 279 -15.91 5.76 20.21
N ASN A 280 -15.04 6.65 20.67
CA ASN A 280 -14.54 6.61 22.03
C ASN A 280 -15.56 7.30 22.96
N ARG A 281 -15.67 6.78 24.18
CA ARG A 281 -16.67 7.17 25.19
C ARG A 281 -16.18 6.79 26.56
N ASP A 282 -15.81 7.77 27.38
CA ASP A 282 -15.22 7.54 28.71
C ASP A 282 -14.02 6.54 28.66
N GLY A 283 -13.24 6.52 27.57
CA GLY A 283 -12.12 5.59 27.35
C GLY A 283 -12.51 4.18 26.89
N ALA A 284 -13.74 3.96 26.42
CA ALA A 284 -14.22 2.70 25.86
C ALA A 284 -14.61 2.84 24.37
N MET A 285 -14.03 2.00 23.51
CA MET A 285 -14.20 2.04 22.06
C MET A 285 -15.46 1.30 21.56
N TYR A 286 -16.32 1.99 20.82
CA TYR A 286 -17.60 1.49 20.29
C TYR A 286 -17.62 1.50 18.76
N ARG A 287 -17.47 0.31 18.14
CA ARG A 287 -17.45 0.16 16.67
C ARG A 287 -18.71 0.70 15.97
N ARG A 288 -18.47 1.59 14.99
CA ARG A 288 -19.45 2.23 14.08
C ARG A 288 -19.18 1.83 12.62
N PRO A 289 -19.90 0.83 12.07
CA PRO A 289 -19.73 0.41 10.68
C PRO A 289 -20.06 1.54 9.69
N LEU A 290 -19.19 1.78 8.73
CA LEU A 290 -19.44 2.68 7.60
C LEU A 290 -19.91 1.87 6.39
N VAL A 291 -19.10 0.91 5.92
CA VAL A 291 -19.48 -0.02 4.84
C VAL A 291 -18.80 -1.39 5.01
N PRO A 292 -19.50 -2.52 4.79
CA PRO A 292 -18.91 -3.87 4.84
C PRO A 292 -18.22 -4.21 3.51
N LEU A 293 -17.17 -3.46 3.18
CA LEU A 293 -16.47 -3.51 1.89
C LEU A 293 -15.06 -4.07 2.05
N ALA A 294 -14.67 -4.98 1.15
CA ALA A 294 -13.32 -5.51 1.06
C ALA A 294 -12.40 -4.58 0.25
N GLY A 295 -11.09 -4.78 0.34
CA GLY A 295 -10.12 -4.10 -0.54
C GLY A 295 -9.56 -2.76 -0.05
N ALA A 296 -10.08 -2.20 1.05
CA ALA A 296 -9.59 -0.96 1.67
C ALA A 296 -8.11 -1.09 2.11
N LEU A 297 -7.28 -0.08 1.78
CA LEU A 297 -5.83 -0.09 2.01
C LEU A 297 -5.33 0.92 3.05
N GLY A 298 -5.96 2.08 3.14
CA GLY A 298 -5.66 3.16 4.09
C GLY A 298 -6.91 4.00 4.34
N ILE A 299 -6.93 4.80 5.40
CA ILE A 299 -8.05 5.68 5.72
C ILE A 299 -7.54 6.97 6.36
N GLU A 300 -7.67 8.11 5.69
CA GLU A 300 -7.20 9.41 6.18
C GLU A 300 -8.39 10.24 6.72
N PRO A 301 -8.34 10.73 7.97
CA PRO A 301 -9.21 11.80 8.47
C PRO A 301 -8.78 13.17 7.93
N VAL A 302 -9.68 13.88 7.27
CA VAL A 302 -9.39 15.14 6.57
C VAL A 302 -10.69 15.88 6.26
N ASP A 303 -10.71 17.21 6.35
CA ASP A 303 -11.79 18.06 5.83
C ASP A 303 -11.60 18.20 4.30
N LEU A 304 -12.54 17.68 3.49
CA LEU A 304 -12.46 17.73 2.01
C LEU A 304 -13.45 18.71 1.36
N ASP A 305 -14.30 19.38 2.15
CA ASP A 305 -15.34 20.27 1.63
C ASP A 305 -15.35 21.68 2.25
N GLY A 306 -14.54 21.91 3.28
CA GLY A 306 -14.33 23.19 3.96
C GLY A 306 -15.35 23.51 5.05
N ASP A 307 -16.19 22.55 5.50
CA ASP A 307 -17.19 22.80 6.54
C ASP A 307 -16.64 22.77 7.98
N GLY A 308 -15.40 22.28 8.16
CA GLY A 308 -14.70 22.21 9.44
C GLY A 308 -14.86 20.88 10.19
N LEU A 309 -15.54 19.89 9.62
CA LEU A 309 -15.60 18.52 10.12
C LEU A 309 -14.57 17.63 9.41
N LEU A 310 -14.07 16.60 10.10
CA LEU A 310 -13.19 15.60 9.48
C LEU A 310 -14.01 14.52 8.77
N ASP A 311 -13.94 14.51 7.45
CA ASP A 311 -14.34 13.37 6.62
C ASP A 311 -13.37 12.20 6.79
N LEU A 312 -13.70 11.04 6.24
CA LEU A 312 -12.80 9.89 6.13
C LEU A 312 -12.66 9.46 4.68
N VAL A 313 -11.45 9.46 4.13
CA VAL A 313 -11.19 9.02 2.74
C VAL A 313 -10.31 7.78 2.67
N THR A 314 -10.69 6.82 1.84
CA THR A 314 -10.06 5.50 1.75
C THR A 314 -9.85 5.06 0.30
N LEU A 315 -8.71 4.42 0.06
CA LEU A 315 -8.38 3.78 -1.22
C LEU A 315 -8.81 2.31 -1.18
N VAL A 316 -9.79 1.96 -2.01
CA VAL A 316 -10.36 0.62 -2.12
C VAL A 316 -9.85 -0.05 -3.39
N SER A 317 -8.82 -0.88 -3.23
CA SER A 317 -8.39 -1.84 -4.25
C SER A 317 -9.35 -3.03 -4.34
N GLN A 318 -9.04 -4.06 -5.14
CA GLN A 318 -9.82 -5.31 -5.31
C GLN A 318 -11.19 -5.13 -5.93
N GLU A 319 -11.34 -5.57 -7.19
CA GLU A 319 -12.60 -5.55 -7.96
C GLU A 319 -13.14 -4.13 -8.25
N HIS A 320 -12.96 -3.19 -7.33
CA HIS A 320 -13.50 -1.84 -7.36
C HIS A 320 -12.49 -0.79 -7.86
N GLU A 321 -11.24 -0.84 -7.40
CA GLU A 321 -10.15 0.12 -7.71
C GLU A 321 -10.64 1.58 -7.69
N MET A 322 -11.03 2.07 -6.51
CA MET A 322 -11.71 3.36 -6.34
C MET A 322 -11.25 4.13 -5.10
N VAL A 323 -11.42 5.45 -5.14
CA VAL A 323 -11.29 6.36 -4.00
C VAL A 323 -12.68 6.65 -3.46
N LEU A 324 -12.89 6.32 -2.18
CA LEU A 324 -14.18 6.40 -1.51
C LEU A 324 -14.06 7.31 -0.29
N ALA A 325 -14.95 8.30 -0.17
CA ALA A 325 -15.06 9.15 0.99
C ALA A 325 -16.32 8.85 1.80
N PHE A 326 -16.24 9.16 3.09
CA PHE A 326 -17.35 9.23 4.01
C PHE A 326 -17.39 10.67 4.50
N ARG A 327 -18.28 11.46 3.89
CA ARG A 327 -18.48 12.88 4.22
C ARG A 327 -19.12 12.99 5.60
N ASN A 328 -18.56 13.77 6.50
CA ASN A 328 -19.07 13.97 7.84
C ASN A 328 -20.30 14.90 7.80
N LEU A 329 -21.36 14.52 8.51
CA LEU A 329 -22.59 15.30 8.64
C LEU A 329 -22.79 15.81 10.09
N GLY A 330 -21.74 15.73 10.92
CA GLY A 330 -21.62 16.22 12.30
C GLY A 330 -22.29 15.33 13.33
N GLY A 331 -21.63 14.99 14.46
CA GLY A 331 -22.19 14.08 15.45
C GLY A 331 -22.34 12.64 14.90
N GLY A 332 -21.25 12.11 14.34
CA GLY A 332 -21.05 10.67 14.10
C GLY A 332 -21.87 10.10 12.95
N ARG A 333 -22.38 10.96 12.07
CA ARG A 333 -23.13 10.59 10.86
C ARG A 333 -22.26 10.84 9.65
N PHE A 334 -22.23 9.87 8.73
CA PHE A 334 -21.44 9.96 7.51
C PHE A 334 -22.29 9.61 6.27
N GLU A 335 -22.03 10.30 5.16
CA GLU A 335 -22.57 10.00 3.83
C GLU A 335 -21.47 9.43 2.93
N GLN A 336 -21.73 8.31 2.25
CA GLN A 336 -20.74 7.66 1.38
C GLN A 336 -20.71 8.32 0.00
N VAL A 337 -19.55 8.81 -0.43
CA VAL A 337 -19.31 9.47 -1.72
C VAL A 337 -18.21 8.73 -2.49
N GLU A 338 -18.45 8.36 -3.75
CA GLU A 338 -17.42 7.81 -4.65
C GLU A 338 -16.74 8.96 -5.39
N LEU A 339 -15.47 9.24 -5.06
CA LEU A 339 -14.74 10.38 -5.61
C LEU A 339 -14.11 10.07 -6.97
N ALA A 340 -13.52 8.87 -7.12
CA ALA A 340 -12.90 8.43 -8.36
C ALA A 340 -12.90 6.91 -8.49
N ARG A 341 -12.91 6.40 -9.73
CA ARG A 341 -12.76 4.98 -10.04
C ARG A 341 -11.79 4.78 -11.19
N ALA A 342 -10.88 3.82 -11.04
CA ALA A 342 -9.91 3.46 -12.06
C ALA A 342 -10.57 2.86 -13.32
N PRO A 343 -9.97 2.99 -14.51
CA PRO A 343 -10.56 2.51 -15.76
C PRO A 343 -10.67 0.99 -15.89
N HIS A 344 -10.01 0.21 -15.02
CA HIS A 344 -10.00 -1.25 -15.08
C HIS A 344 -9.60 -1.90 -13.73
N PRO A 345 -10.08 -3.13 -13.42
CA PRO A 345 -9.81 -3.80 -12.13
C PRO A 345 -8.34 -4.19 -11.89
N MET A 346 -7.49 -4.13 -12.92
CA MET A 346 -6.04 -4.38 -12.81
C MET A 346 -5.21 -3.09 -12.62
N PHE A 347 -5.78 -2.04 -12.02
CA PHE A 347 -5.10 -0.75 -11.90
C PHE A 347 -3.92 -0.77 -10.92
N GLY A 348 -4.05 -1.54 -9.82
CA GLY A 348 -2.96 -1.81 -8.89
C GLY A 348 -2.81 -0.74 -7.81
N SER A 349 -3.91 -0.15 -7.37
CA SER A 349 -3.99 0.91 -6.34
C SER A 349 -3.20 0.52 -5.08
N THR A 350 -2.34 1.42 -4.57
CA THR A 350 -1.34 1.06 -3.55
C THR A 350 -1.30 1.98 -2.32
N SER A 351 -1.15 3.29 -2.48
CA SER A 351 -1.10 4.26 -1.37
C SER A 351 -1.99 5.47 -1.63
N LEU A 352 -2.46 6.10 -0.55
CA LEU A 352 -3.21 7.36 -0.56
C LEU A 352 -2.53 8.36 0.39
N ARG A 353 -2.69 9.66 0.13
CA ARG A 353 -2.28 10.77 0.97
C ARG A 353 -3.22 11.95 0.71
N ALA A 354 -3.80 12.52 1.76
CA ALA A 354 -4.39 13.85 1.71
C ALA A 354 -3.28 14.91 1.79
N VAL A 355 -3.31 15.91 0.91
CA VAL A 355 -2.36 17.03 0.88
C VAL A 355 -2.91 18.16 -0.01
N ASP A 356 -2.83 19.41 0.43
CA ASP A 356 -2.94 20.57 -0.45
C ASP A 356 -1.67 20.63 -1.34
N LEU A 357 -1.77 20.22 -2.62
CA LEU A 357 -0.61 20.08 -3.50
C LEU A 357 -0.36 21.34 -4.33
N ASP A 358 -1.41 22.03 -4.76
CA ASP A 358 -1.33 23.20 -5.64
C ASP A 358 -1.29 24.55 -4.88
N ARG A 359 -1.71 24.55 -3.60
CA ARG A 359 -1.79 25.68 -2.67
C ARG A 359 -2.91 26.68 -2.92
N ASP A 360 -4.04 26.24 -3.46
CA ASP A 360 -5.28 27.04 -3.47
C ASP A 360 -5.99 27.07 -2.10
N GLY A 361 -5.88 25.99 -1.31
CA GLY A 361 -6.35 25.86 0.06
C GLY A 361 -7.35 24.72 0.31
N ASP A 362 -7.90 24.09 -0.73
CA ASP A 362 -8.67 22.85 -0.61
C ASP A 362 -7.72 21.63 -0.57
N ILE A 363 -8.15 20.51 0.04
CA ILE A 363 -7.25 19.34 0.25
C ILE A 363 -7.39 18.32 -0.88
N ASP A 364 -6.29 18.06 -1.60
CA ASP A 364 -6.21 17.06 -2.66
C ASP A 364 -5.96 15.64 -2.17
N LEU A 365 -6.11 14.68 -3.09
CA LEU A 365 -5.82 13.26 -2.87
C LEU A 365 -4.73 12.77 -3.82
N LEU A 366 -3.50 12.68 -3.32
CA LEU A 366 -2.37 12.08 -4.02
C LEU A 366 -2.35 10.56 -3.77
N PHE A 367 -2.38 9.76 -4.83
CA PHE A 367 -2.37 8.31 -4.71
C PHE A 367 -1.42 7.62 -5.70
N THR A 368 -1.11 6.35 -5.46
CA THR A 368 -0.25 5.56 -6.34
C THR A 368 -0.97 4.33 -6.87
N ASN A 369 -0.56 3.88 -8.05
CA ASN A 369 -0.93 2.58 -8.57
C ASN A 369 0.33 1.82 -9.02
N GLY A 370 0.66 0.75 -8.29
CA GLY A 370 1.91 0.02 -8.42
C GLY A 370 1.83 -1.49 -8.21
N ASP A 371 0.75 -2.03 -7.63
CA ASP A 371 0.68 -3.46 -7.35
C ASP A 371 0.55 -4.30 -8.62
N ALA A 372 1.35 -5.36 -8.68
CA ALA A 372 1.31 -6.35 -9.75
C ALA A 372 1.37 -7.78 -9.21
N PHE A 373 1.17 -8.03 -7.91
CA PHE A 373 1.42 -9.33 -7.30
C PHE A 373 0.29 -10.37 -7.42
N ASP A 374 -0.80 -10.06 -8.13
CA ASP A 374 -1.82 -11.03 -8.57
C ASP A 374 -1.31 -11.96 -9.71
N LEU A 375 -2.22 -12.59 -10.48
CA LEU A 375 -1.99 -13.63 -11.49
C LEU A 375 -0.90 -13.35 -12.54
N GLN A 376 -0.50 -12.09 -12.75
CA GLN A 376 0.51 -11.70 -13.74
C GLN A 376 1.40 -10.55 -13.23
N THR A 377 2.67 -10.88 -13.01
CA THR A 377 3.63 -10.06 -12.23
C THR A 377 4.63 -9.26 -13.07
N ASP A 378 4.45 -9.15 -14.40
CA ASP A 378 5.26 -8.22 -15.18
C ASP A 378 4.95 -6.76 -14.77
N PRO A 379 5.95 -5.84 -14.76
CA PRO A 379 5.74 -4.44 -14.44
C PRO A 379 4.82 -3.77 -15.45
N LYS A 380 3.80 -3.04 -14.98
CA LYS A 380 2.75 -2.46 -15.84
C LYS A 380 3.13 -1.06 -16.31
N PRO A 381 3.01 -0.73 -17.61
CA PRO A 381 3.34 0.59 -18.12
C PRO A 381 2.29 1.67 -17.76
N TYR A 382 1.14 1.27 -17.21
CA TYR A 382 0.12 2.17 -16.68
C TYR A 382 0.28 2.45 -15.18
N HIS A 383 1.28 1.89 -14.50
CA HIS A 383 1.61 2.24 -13.10
C HIS A 383 2.24 3.63 -13.01
N GLY A 384 1.98 4.35 -11.93
CA GLY A 384 2.43 5.72 -11.73
C GLY A 384 1.94 6.38 -10.46
N VAL A 385 2.17 7.69 -10.39
CA VAL A 385 1.65 8.59 -9.36
C VAL A 385 0.47 9.34 -9.95
N GLN A 386 -0.66 9.37 -9.25
CA GLN A 386 -1.92 9.96 -9.71
C GLN A 386 -2.38 11.00 -8.67
N TRP A 387 -2.98 12.11 -9.12
CA TRP A 387 -3.44 13.21 -8.28
C TRP A 387 -4.92 13.47 -8.58
N LEU A 388 -5.74 13.62 -7.54
CA LEU A 388 -7.08 14.15 -7.64
C LEU A 388 -7.05 15.56 -7.04
N GLU A 389 -7.07 16.56 -7.91
CA GLU A 389 -7.21 18.00 -7.61
C GLU A 389 -8.62 18.26 -7.08
N ASN A 390 -8.75 18.86 -5.90
CA ASN A 390 -10.03 19.18 -5.27
C ASN A 390 -10.50 20.58 -5.73
N LEU A 391 -11.56 20.64 -6.55
CA LEU A 391 -12.13 21.90 -7.05
C LEU A 391 -13.14 22.51 -6.05
N GLY A 392 -13.02 22.14 -4.77
CA GLY A 392 -13.92 22.44 -3.68
C GLY A 392 -15.19 21.58 -3.66
N ASN A 393 -15.83 21.50 -2.47
CA ASN A 393 -17.08 20.75 -2.24
C ASN A 393 -17.02 19.26 -2.64
N MET A 394 -15.83 18.63 -2.62
CA MET A 394 -15.57 17.28 -3.10
C MET A 394 -15.77 17.05 -4.63
N GLU A 395 -15.75 18.09 -5.47
CA GLU A 395 -15.68 17.91 -6.93
C GLU A 395 -14.21 17.74 -7.38
N PHE A 396 -13.82 16.57 -7.88
CA PHE A 396 -12.41 16.27 -8.18
C PHE A 396 -12.06 16.22 -9.67
N ALA A 397 -10.88 16.73 -10.04
CA ALA A 397 -10.25 16.57 -11.36
C ALA A 397 -9.04 15.62 -11.27
N ALA A 398 -8.85 14.76 -12.28
CA ALA A 398 -7.88 13.66 -12.22
C ALA A 398 -6.66 13.88 -13.14
N HIS A 399 -5.47 13.83 -12.54
CA HIS A 399 -4.18 14.11 -13.18
C HIS A 399 -3.20 12.92 -13.08
N ASP A 400 -2.36 12.77 -14.11
CA ASP A 400 -1.30 11.76 -14.20
C ASP A 400 0.07 12.42 -13.99
N ILE A 401 0.52 12.51 -12.74
CA ILE A 401 1.82 13.10 -12.35
C ILE A 401 2.98 12.41 -13.08
N GLY A 402 2.87 11.09 -13.31
CA GLY A 402 3.74 10.41 -14.25
C GLY A 402 3.85 8.90 -14.06
N ARG A 403 4.21 8.23 -15.16
CA ARG A 403 4.30 6.76 -15.21
C ARG A 403 5.60 6.24 -14.63
N PHE A 404 5.46 5.38 -13.62
CA PHE A 404 6.57 4.79 -12.87
C PHE A 404 6.22 3.36 -12.48
N TYR A 405 7.04 2.41 -12.94
CA TYR A 405 6.83 0.99 -12.69
C TYR A 405 6.75 0.69 -11.19
N GLY A 406 5.59 0.19 -10.76
CA GLY A 406 5.39 -0.26 -9.40
C GLY A 406 5.39 0.86 -8.36
N ALA A 407 5.00 2.09 -8.73
CA ALA A 407 4.85 3.22 -7.84
C ALA A 407 3.97 2.86 -6.63
N VAL A 408 4.53 2.84 -5.42
CA VAL A 408 3.90 2.15 -4.27
C VAL A 408 3.66 3.03 -3.05
N ALA A 409 4.44 4.11 -2.89
CA ALA A 409 4.31 5.07 -1.81
C ALA A 409 4.81 6.44 -2.26
N THR A 410 4.27 7.50 -1.65
CA THR A 410 4.66 8.90 -1.87
C THR A 410 4.91 9.65 -0.57
N ALA A 411 5.89 10.55 -0.60
CA ALA A 411 6.05 11.62 0.37
C ALA A 411 6.17 12.96 -0.37
N VAL A 412 5.67 14.03 0.23
CA VAL A 412 5.46 15.34 -0.40
C VAL A 412 6.12 16.42 0.45
N GLY A 413 6.78 17.38 -0.20
CA GLY A 413 7.48 18.48 0.46
C GLY A 413 8.40 19.21 -0.51
N ASP A 414 8.93 20.34 -0.07
CA ASP A 414 9.92 21.16 -0.77
C ASP A 414 11.31 20.47 -0.72
N ILE A 415 11.77 19.88 -1.83
CA ILE A 415 13.00 19.04 -1.87
C ILE A 415 14.25 19.85 -2.24
N ASP A 416 14.12 20.92 -3.03
CA ASP A 416 15.25 21.71 -3.51
C ASP A 416 15.38 23.10 -2.85
N GLY A 417 14.31 23.63 -2.27
CA GLY A 417 14.25 24.90 -1.56
C GLY A 417 13.72 26.10 -2.36
N ASP A 418 13.12 25.88 -3.55
CA ASP A 418 12.52 26.97 -4.35
C ASP A 418 11.21 27.52 -3.75
N GLY A 419 10.47 26.64 -3.06
CA GLY A 419 9.35 26.97 -2.21
C GLY A 419 8.01 26.35 -2.58
N ASP A 420 7.85 25.56 -3.66
CA ASP A 420 6.59 24.80 -3.90
C ASP A 420 6.60 23.35 -3.36
N LEU A 421 5.88 22.39 -3.96
CA LEU A 421 5.69 21.04 -3.40
C LEU A 421 6.01 19.96 -4.42
N ASP A 422 7.06 19.21 -4.12
CA ASP A 422 7.50 18.06 -4.89
C ASP A 422 6.88 16.76 -4.41
N ILE A 423 6.97 15.73 -5.27
CA ILE A 423 6.58 14.36 -4.91
C ILE A 423 7.79 13.44 -5.04
N VAL A 424 8.17 12.78 -3.95
CA VAL A 424 9.09 11.63 -3.98
C VAL A 424 8.28 10.34 -3.96
N ALA A 425 8.51 9.47 -4.95
CA ALA A 425 7.82 8.19 -5.10
C ALA A 425 8.80 7.00 -5.12
N SER A 426 8.37 5.86 -4.57
CA SER A 426 9.15 4.62 -4.55
C SER A 426 8.54 3.51 -5.41
N SER A 427 9.37 2.53 -5.79
CA SER A 427 8.96 1.38 -6.62
C SER A 427 9.05 0.04 -5.88
N TRP A 428 8.02 -0.78 -6.06
CA TRP A 428 7.92 -2.14 -5.53
C TRP A 428 8.11 -3.24 -6.57
N VAL A 429 7.64 -2.99 -7.80
CA VAL A 429 7.76 -3.90 -8.96
C VAL A 429 8.42 -3.18 -10.12
N ASN A 430 9.61 -3.63 -10.50
CA ASN A 430 10.36 -3.08 -11.62
C ASN A 430 11.20 -4.16 -12.30
N TYR A 431 11.80 -3.83 -13.45
CA TYR A 431 12.82 -4.67 -14.08
C TYR A 431 14.15 -4.55 -13.33
N TRP A 432 14.25 -5.04 -12.10
CA TRP A 432 15.38 -4.84 -11.16
C TRP A 432 16.77 -5.34 -11.63
N ARG A 433 16.87 -5.91 -12.83
CA ARG A 433 18.13 -6.32 -13.49
C ARG A 433 18.61 -5.30 -14.53
N ASP A 434 17.80 -4.28 -14.81
CA ASP A 434 18.07 -3.15 -15.71
C ASP A 434 18.51 -1.93 -14.87
N PRO A 435 19.79 -1.52 -14.88
CA PRO A 435 20.30 -0.48 -13.99
C PRO A 435 19.77 0.93 -14.32
N ALA A 436 19.15 1.12 -15.49
CA ALA A 436 18.46 2.35 -15.87
C ALA A 436 17.01 2.42 -15.36
N ARG A 437 16.61 1.50 -14.47
CA ARG A 437 15.34 1.54 -13.73
C ARG A 437 15.58 1.95 -12.29
N HIS A 438 14.70 2.82 -11.79
CA HIS A 438 14.84 3.44 -10.48
C HIS A 438 13.95 2.76 -9.42
N THR A 439 14.45 2.75 -8.18
CA THR A 439 13.72 2.38 -6.96
C THR A 439 13.11 3.62 -6.27
N LEU A 440 13.65 4.81 -6.55
CA LEU A 440 13.15 6.12 -6.12
C LEU A 440 13.20 7.13 -7.29
N VAL A 441 12.12 7.88 -7.46
CA VAL A 441 11.98 9.00 -8.40
C VAL A 441 11.48 10.22 -7.63
N TRP A 442 12.05 11.37 -7.93
CA TRP A 442 11.56 12.69 -7.48
C TRP A 442 10.90 13.36 -8.68
N TYR A 443 9.71 13.90 -8.46
CA TYR A 443 8.97 14.73 -9.40
C TYR A 443 9.14 16.17 -8.93
N GLU A 444 10.09 16.86 -9.57
CA GLU A 444 10.40 18.29 -9.42
C GLU A 444 9.20 19.08 -9.96
N ASN A 445 8.53 19.86 -9.12
CA ASN A 445 7.45 20.76 -9.54
C ASN A 445 8.06 22.04 -10.16
N ASP A 446 7.24 22.96 -10.70
CA ASP A 446 7.70 24.19 -11.34
C ASP A 446 6.92 25.45 -10.88
N GLY A 447 6.27 25.37 -9.72
CA GLY A 447 5.33 26.37 -9.22
C GLY A 447 4.03 26.48 -10.03
N HIS A 448 3.88 25.68 -11.10
CA HIS A 448 2.76 25.66 -12.04
C HIS A 448 2.29 24.23 -12.33
N GLN A 449 2.56 23.30 -11.40
CA GLN A 449 2.10 21.90 -11.41
C GLN A 449 2.61 21.06 -12.61
N ASN A 450 3.71 21.45 -13.28
CA ASN A 450 4.32 20.72 -14.41
C ASN A 450 5.48 19.83 -13.97
N PHE A 451 5.16 18.67 -13.42
CA PHE A 451 6.12 17.76 -12.79
C PHE A 451 7.19 17.17 -13.73
N THR A 452 8.47 17.32 -13.37
CA THR A 452 9.65 16.79 -14.06
C THR A 452 10.29 15.64 -13.27
N ALA A 453 10.32 14.43 -13.86
CA ALA A 453 10.78 13.22 -13.19
C ALA A 453 12.31 13.00 -13.23
N HIS A 454 12.96 13.03 -12.06
CA HIS A 454 14.38 12.73 -11.83
C HIS A 454 14.58 11.40 -11.10
N GLY A 455 15.46 10.54 -11.64
CA GLY A 455 15.83 9.29 -10.96
C GLY A 455 16.81 9.51 -9.80
N ILE A 456 16.38 9.21 -8.57
CA ILE A 456 17.21 9.36 -7.35
C ILE A 456 18.15 8.16 -7.17
N ALA A 457 17.61 6.95 -7.22
CA ALA A 457 18.34 5.72 -6.91
C ALA A 457 17.79 4.52 -7.69
N SER A 458 18.63 3.50 -7.92
CA SER A 458 18.25 2.23 -8.56
C SER A 458 18.38 1.01 -7.64
N GLU A 459 18.99 1.16 -6.47
CA GLU A 459 19.13 0.12 -5.45
C GLU A 459 19.06 0.71 -4.03
N PRO A 460 18.60 -0.04 -3.01
CA PRO A 460 18.04 -1.38 -3.10
C PRO A 460 16.62 -1.40 -3.69
N ALA A 461 16.27 -2.49 -4.36
CA ALA A 461 14.93 -2.73 -4.88
C ALA A 461 13.89 -2.92 -3.75
N GLY A 462 12.65 -2.48 -3.99
CA GLY A 462 11.53 -2.67 -3.07
C GLY A 462 11.59 -1.76 -1.86
N LEU A 463 11.18 -0.50 -2.03
CA LEU A 463 10.95 0.47 -0.96
C LEU A 463 9.46 0.81 -0.94
N THR A 464 8.77 0.62 0.20
CA THR A 464 7.29 0.68 0.29
C THR A 464 6.73 1.66 1.31
N SER A 465 7.59 2.35 2.06
CA SER A 465 7.20 3.45 2.95
C SER A 465 8.23 4.56 2.84
N LEU A 466 7.75 5.80 2.84
CA LEU A 466 8.55 7.01 2.65
C LEU A 466 8.16 8.08 3.69
N TRP A 467 9.15 8.78 4.20
CA TRP A 467 9.00 9.95 5.06
C TRP A 467 10.06 11.00 4.72
N LEU A 468 9.73 12.29 4.82
CA LEU A 468 10.68 13.39 4.63
C LEU A 468 10.98 14.07 5.98
N ALA A 469 12.25 14.31 6.26
CA ALA A 469 12.71 15.03 7.44
C ALA A 469 14.13 15.56 7.23
N ASP A 470 14.54 16.61 7.96
CA ASP A 470 15.94 17.00 8.06
C ASP A 470 16.71 15.99 8.92
N ALA A 471 17.12 14.89 8.30
CA ALA A 471 17.68 13.72 8.97
C ALA A 471 19.13 13.91 9.44
N ASN A 472 19.73 15.08 9.22
CA ASN A 472 21.10 15.38 9.61
C ASN A 472 21.32 16.73 10.32
N GLY A 473 20.35 17.65 10.26
CA GLY A 473 20.37 18.96 10.91
C GLY A 473 20.92 20.09 10.02
N ASP A 474 20.81 19.98 8.70
CA ASP A 474 21.32 20.98 7.74
C ASP A 474 20.23 21.87 7.10
N GLY A 475 18.95 21.63 7.42
CA GLY A 475 17.81 22.41 6.95
C GLY A 475 17.16 21.94 5.65
N ARG A 476 17.64 20.86 5.01
CA ARG A 476 17.00 20.26 3.82
C ARG A 476 16.16 19.04 4.16
N LEU A 477 15.21 18.67 3.30
CA LEU A 477 14.50 17.41 3.42
C LEU A 477 15.35 16.23 2.89
N ASP A 478 15.72 15.33 3.79
CA ASP A 478 16.27 14.00 3.49
C ASP A 478 15.12 12.99 3.32
N ILE A 479 15.30 11.98 2.46
CA ILE A 479 14.29 10.93 2.25
C ILE A 479 14.61 9.72 3.15
N LEU A 480 13.70 9.38 4.03
CA LEU A 480 13.73 8.17 4.84
C LEU A 480 12.84 7.10 4.20
N ALA A 481 13.37 5.89 4.01
CA ALA A 481 12.69 4.83 3.25
C ALA A 481 12.69 3.47 3.96
N GLY A 482 11.52 2.85 4.06
CA GLY A 482 11.35 1.47 4.51
C GLY A 482 11.49 0.46 3.36
N ALA A 483 12.36 -0.52 3.55
CA ALA A 483 12.63 -1.57 2.59
C ALA A 483 11.76 -2.81 2.83
N PHE A 484 11.19 -3.30 1.73
CA PHE A 484 10.23 -4.38 1.73
C PHE A 484 10.43 -5.29 0.50
N ARG A 485 10.88 -6.52 0.72
CA ARG A 485 11.36 -7.41 -0.35
C ARG A 485 10.42 -8.57 -0.66
N MET A 486 9.56 -8.36 -1.66
CA MET A 486 8.59 -9.37 -2.11
C MET A 486 9.23 -10.66 -2.65
N ASP A 487 10.41 -10.61 -3.28
CA ASP A 487 11.09 -11.84 -3.73
C ASP A 487 11.57 -12.71 -2.55
N LEU A 488 12.15 -12.09 -1.53
CA LEU A 488 12.63 -12.79 -0.33
C LEU A 488 11.48 -13.36 0.50
N LEU A 489 10.33 -12.69 0.50
CA LEU A 489 9.16 -13.16 1.23
C LEU A 489 8.37 -14.23 0.47
N GLN A 490 8.36 -14.19 -0.87
CA GLN A 490 7.84 -15.29 -1.69
C GLN A 490 8.68 -16.55 -1.46
N GLU A 491 10.00 -16.44 -1.34
CA GLU A 491 10.87 -17.56 -0.95
C GLU A 491 10.61 -18.07 0.47
N MET A 492 10.45 -17.19 1.46
CA MET A 492 9.99 -17.56 2.81
C MET A 492 8.67 -18.35 2.77
N LEU A 493 7.70 -17.90 1.96
CA LEU A 493 6.38 -18.51 1.76
C LEU A 493 6.41 -19.88 1.09
N GLY A 494 7.47 -20.19 0.34
CA GLY A 494 7.43 -21.24 -0.68
C GLY A 494 6.53 -20.92 -1.87
N MET A 495 6.28 -19.63 -2.14
CA MET A 495 5.50 -19.16 -3.29
C MET A 495 6.39 -18.88 -4.52
N PRO A 496 5.83 -18.92 -5.75
CA PRO A 496 6.60 -18.67 -6.96
C PRO A 496 7.14 -17.23 -7.02
N VAL A 497 8.42 -17.07 -7.30
CA VAL A 497 9.07 -15.79 -7.59
C VAL A 497 9.12 -15.58 -9.10
N ASN A 498 8.79 -14.38 -9.58
CA ASN A 498 9.08 -14.00 -10.97
C ASN A 498 10.54 -13.58 -11.11
N GLU A 499 11.34 -14.43 -11.77
CA GLU A 499 12.77 -14.22 -11.97
C GLU A 499 13.11 -13.02 -12.89
N ASP A 500 12.20 -12.57 -13.77
CA ASP A 500 12.43 -11.39 -14.62
C ASP A 500 12.27 -10.08 -13.83
N THR A 501 11.42 -10.08 -12.80
CA THR A 501 11.28 -9.01 -11.80
C THR A 501 11.98 -9.32 -10.49
N ARG A 502 13.00 -10.19 -10.50
CA ARG A 502 13.78 -10.51 -9.30
C ARG A 502 15.08 -9.70 -9.26
N PRO A 503 15.37 -8.95 -8.18
CA PRO A 503 16.65 -8.27 -7.99
C PRO A 503 17.84 -9.22 -8.17
N ALA A 504 18.96 -8.71 -8.69
CA ALA A 504 20.18 -9.49 -8.76
C ALA A 504 20.65 -9.88 -7.34
N PRO A 505 21.16 -11.11 -7.11
CA PRO A 505 21.68 -11.50 -5.81
C PRO A 505 22.87 -10.60 -5.41
N PRO A 506 22.99 -10.21 -4.13
CA PRO A 506 24.00 -9.25 -3.70
C PRO A 506 25.42 -9.77 -3.95
N LYS A 507 26.34 -8.86 -4.30
CA LYS A 507 27.74 -9.19 -4.65
C LYS A 507 28.50 -9.76 -3.44
N GLY A 508 28.48 -11.09 -3.28
CA GLY A 508 29.27 -11.81 -2.26
C GLY A 508 28.43 -12.77 -1.42
N ARG A 509 28.53 -12.64 -0.09
CA ARG A 509 27.84 -13.50 0.91
C ARG A 509 26.92 -12.69 1.84
N ALA A 510 26.40 -11.55 1.39
CA ALA A 510 25.43 -10.79 2.16
C ALA A 510 24.17 -11.65 2.35
N LYS A 511 23.88 -11.99 3.61
CA LYS A 511 22.69 -12.75 4.04
C LYS A 511 21.58 -11.85 4.58
N GLU A 512 21.85 -10.56 4.67
CA GLU A 512 21.00 -9.56 5.27
C GLU A 512 21.06 -8.29 4.42
N HIS A 513 19.98 -7.51 4.51
CA HIS A 513 19.72 -6.30 3.75
C HIS A 513 19.37 -5.17 4.72
N PRO A 514 19.57 -3.89 4.33
CA PRO A 514 19.00 -2.76 5.06
C PRO A 514 17.48 -2.92 5.19
N ARG A 515 16.94 -2.63 6.38
CA ARG A 515 15.49 -2.48 6.60
C ARG A 515 15.01 -1.05 6.37
N LEU A 516 15.84 -0.10 6.77
CA LEU A 516 15.58 1.33 6.68
C LEU A 516 16.78 2.00 6.04
N LEU A 517 16.53 3.03 5.24
CA LEU A 517 17.54 3.84 4.59
C LEU A 517 17.25 5.33 4.81
N VAL A 518 18.31 6.12 4.76
CA VAL A 518 18.28 7.57 4.56
C VAL A 518 18.91 7.88 3.22
N PHE A 519 18.38 8.86 2.50
CA PHE A 519 18.98 9.44 1.31
C PHE A 519 19.24 10.92 1.63
N GLU A 520 20.48 11.22 2.03
CA GLU A 520 20.91 12.55 2.49
C GLU A 520 20.95 13.54 1.30
N ASN A 521 20.28 14.69 1.42
CA ASN A 521 20.12 15.73 0.43
C ASN A 521 21.36 16.64 0.40
N LEU A 522 22.20 16.46 -0.62
CA LEU A 522 23.48 17.15 -0.79
C LEU A 522 23.40 18.45 -1.61
N SER A 523 22.20 19.00 -1.76
CA SER A 523 22.00 20.30 -2.41
C SER A 523 22.82 21.38 -1.70
N ARG A 524 23.26 22.39 -2.44
CA ARG A 524 24.11 23.46 -1.89
C ARG A 524 23.30 24.73 -1.74
N ASP A 525 23.46 25.37 -0.59
CA ASP A 525 22.90 26.68 -0.29
C ASP A 525 23.22 27.66 -1.45
N GLY A 526 22.18 28.16 -2.13
CA GLY A 526 22.34 29.04 -3.29
C GLY A 526 22.67 28.35 -4.63
N ALA A 527 22.24 27.09 -4.82
CA ALA A 527 21.84 26.66 -6.16
C ALA A 527 20.66 27.55 -6.65
N PRO A 528 20.68 28.04 -7.89
CA PRO A 528 19.64 28.91 -8.46
C PRO A 528 18.69 28.20 -9.41
#